data_AF-A0A0R3RRD1-F1
#
_entry.id   AF-A0A0R3RRD1-F1
#
_cell.length_a   1.000
_cell.length_b   1.000
_cell.length_c   1.000
_cell.angle_alpha   90.00
_cell.angle_beta   90.00
_cell.angle_gamma   90.00
#
_symmetry.space_group_name_H-M   'P 1'
#
loop_
_entity.id
_entity.type
_entity.pdbx_description
1 polymer ?
#
loop_
_entity_poly.entity_id
_entity_poly.type
_entity_poly.pdbx_seq_one_letter_code
_entity_poly.pdbx_strand_id
1 'polypeptide(L)'
;MTSYSEFLTQAQKDELRQIANQIVAPGKGILAADESTGSMDKKLKPIGLENVEENRRLYRQLLFTAGDEMSKYISGVIMFHETFYQKGDDGTPFVQILQKKGILPGIKVDKGVIPMAGTVGEGTTQGLDDLNSRCAQYKKDGAQFAKWRCVHKIGATTPSHMALVEIAEVLARYASICQQHGLVPIVEPETLPDGEHDLHRCQKVTELVLSYTYKALIDHHVYLEGTLLKPNMCMPGMQYKGQCSHEDIARATVTALQRTVPVAVPGVVFLSGGQSEEDATLNLNAINQFPGKKPWALTFSYGRALQASALAAWGGKAENIQAAKEAFLKRAQANSLAREGKYAGGASSGAAAQNLYVANHAY
;
A
#
# COMPACT_ATOMS: atom_id res chain seq x y z
N MET A 1 -8.40 -34.04 16.77
CA MET A 1 -7.28 -33.12 17.07
C MET A 1 -6.75 -32.62 15.74
N THR A 2 -6.77 -31.31 15.51
CA THR A 2 -6.08 -30.72 14.36
C THR A 2 -4.58 -30.83 14.60
N SER A 3 -3.88 -31.60 13.77
CA SER A 3 -2.43 -31.63 13.74
C SER A 3 -1.94 -30.37 13.02
N TYR A 4 -1.16 -29.52 13.68
CA TYR A 4 -0.45 -28.43 13.03
C TYR A 4 1.03 -28.50 13.41
N SER A 5 1.90 -28.17 12.46
CA SER A 5 3.35 -28.04 12.69
C SER A 5 3.67 -26.59 13.02
N GLU A 6 4.44 -26.35 14.07
CA GLU A 6 4.96 -25.02 14.34
C GLU A 6 6.04 -24.68 13.28
N PHE A 7 5.80 -23.67 12.45
CA PHE A 7 6.73 -23.25 11.40
C PHE A 7 7.50 -21.96 11.72
N LEU A 8 7.09 -21.22 12.75
CA LEU A 8 7.80 -20.04 13.27
C LEU A 8 8.17 -20.27 14.73
N THR A 9 9.46 -20.16 15.02
CA THR A 9 9.96 -20.07 16.39
C THR A 9 9.46 -18.80 17.09
N GLN A 10 9.50 -18.76 18.42
CA GLN A 10 9.15 -17.56 19.18
C GLN A 10 10.00 -16.35 18.77
N ALA A 11 11.31 -16.53 18.52
CA ALA A 11 12.19 -15.47 18.06
C ALA A 11 11.76 -14.88 16.70
N GLN A 12 11.35 -15.74 15.74
CA GLN A 12 10.82 -15.28 14.45
C GLN A 12 9.48 -14.54 14.62
N LYS A 13 8.59 -15.03 15.48
CA LYS A 13 7.32 -14.35 15.81
C LYS A 13 7.57 -12.97 16.42
N ASP A 14 8.55 -12.84 17.31
CA ASP A 14 8.90 -11.58 17.95
C ASP A 14 9.54 -10.60 16.95
N GLU A 15 10.44 -11.06 16.08
CA GLU A 15 11.02 -10.25 15.00
C GLU A 15 9.94 -9.69 14.07
N LEU A 16 9.05 -10.54 13.54
CA LEU A 16 7.97 -10.13 12.65
C LEU A 16 7.01 -9.14 13.34
N ARG A 17 6.65 -9.42 14.60
CA ARG A 17 5.79 -8.52 15.39
C ARG A 17 6.46 -7.17 15.61
N GLN A 18 7.76 -7.15 15.91
CA GLN A 18 8.51 -5.92 16.11
C GLN A 18 8.56 -5.09 14.83
N ILE A 19 8.88 -5.70 13.69
CA ILE A 19 8.93 -5.02 12.39
C ILE A 19 7.55 -4.44 12.05
N ALA A 20 6.48 -5.23 12.17
CA ALA A 20 5.12 -4.76 11.85
C ALA A 20 4.72 -3.55 12.70
N ASN A 21 5.01 -3.57 14.01
CA ASN A 21 4.75 -2.44 14.90
C ASN A 21 5.62 -1.22 14.61
N GLN A 22 6.88 -1.40 14.20
CA GLN A 22 7.74 -0.29 13.77
C GLN A 22 7.18 0.40 12.51
N ILE A 23 6.65 -0.38 11.55
CA ILE A 23 6.01 0.17 10.36
C ILE A 23 4.78 1.02 10.72
N VAL A 24 4.00 0.64 11.72
CA VAL A 24 2.81 1.40 12.12
C VAL A 24 3.00 2.27 13.36
N ALA A 25 4.24 2.59 13.73
CA ALA A 25 4.57 3.45 14.88
C ALA A 25 3.88 4.83 14.79
N PRO A 26 3.43 5.46 15.90
CA PRO A 26 2.71 6.75 15.95
C PRO A 26 3.23 7.82 14.98
N GLY A 27 2.33 8.55 14.34
CA GLY A 27 2.65 9.59 13.35
C GLY A 27 3.20 9.09 12.00
N LYS A 28 3.50 7.79 11.83
CA LYS A 28 4.13 7.29 10.59
C LYS A 28 3.20 6.52 9.66
N GLY A 29 3.61 6.42 8.39
CA GLY A 29 3.05 5.52 7.39
C GLY A 29 4.09 5.12 6.36
N ILE A 30 3.64 4.57 5.24
CA ILE A 30 4.49 3.97 4.20
C ILE A 30 4.45 4.80 2.92
N LEU A 31 5.62 5.05 2.33
CA LEU A 31 5.74 5.49 0.94
C LEU A 31 5.77 4.26 0.02
N ALA A 32 4.78 4.13 -0.85
CA ALA A 32 4.77 3.09 -1.90
C ALA A 32 5.45 3.63 -3.16
N ALA A 33 6.73 3.30 -3.34
CA ALA A 33 7.59 3.70 -4.46
C ALA A 33 7.99 2.47 -5.31
N ASP A 34 7.07 1.51 -5.41
CA ASP A 34 7.25 0.18 -6.00
C ASP A 34 6.61 0.03 -7.37
N GLU A 35 6.42 1.15 -8.07
CA GLU A 35 5.97 1.15 -9.46
C GLU A 35 6.94 0.34 -10.33
N SER A 36 6.40 -0.62 -11.10
CA SER A 36 7.16 -1.34 -12.12
C SER A 36 7.62 -0.40 -13.24
N THR A 37 8.53 -0.85 -14.09
CA THR A 37 8.98 -0.10 -15.27
C THR A 37 7.80 0.40 -16.13
N GLY A 38 6.79 -0.45 -16.37
CA GLY A 38 5.58 -0.05 -17.11
C GLY A 38 4.68 0.93 -16.35
N SER A 39 4.60 0.83 -15.03
CA SER A 39 3.87 1.81 -14.21
C SER A 39 4.58 3.17 -14.15
N MET A 40 5.92 3.17 -14.17
CA MET A 40 6.72 4.38 -14.25
C MET A 40 6.56 5.10 -15.59
N ASP A 41 6.33 4.39 -16.69
CA ASP A 41 6.03 5.01 -17.99
C ASP A 41 4.83 5.95 -17.90
N LYS A 42 3.74 5.46 -17.32
CA LYS A 42 2.50 6.22 -17.10
C LYS A 42 2.71 7.43 -16.18
N LYS A 43 3.73 7.42 -15.32
CA LYS A 43 4.09 8.53 -14.44
C LYS A 43 4.98 9.57 -15.12
N LEU A 44 5.98 9.14 -15.87
CA LEU A 44 6.98 10.04 -16.46
C LEU A 44 6.50 10.70 -17.75
N LYS A 45 5.67 10.00 -18.54
CA LYS A 45 5.16 10.51 -19.81
C LYS A 45 4.38 11.85 -19.69
N PRO A 46 3.48 12.06 -18.70
CA PRO A 46 2.78 13.33 -18.53
C PRO A 46 3.67 14.54 -18.25
N ILE A 47 4.87 14.33 -17.70
CA ILE A 47 5.85 15.41 -17.46
C ILE A 47 6.89 15.52 -18.59
N GLY A 48 6.68 14.80 -19.70
CA GLY A 48 7.56 14.84 -20.88
C GLY A 48 8.92 14.16 -20.69
N LEU A 49 9.05 13.27 -19.70
CA LEU A 49 10.31 12.61 -19.39
C LEU A 49 10.35 11.19 -19.95
N GLU A 50 11.46 10.81 -20.57
CA GLU A 50 11.67 9.46 -21.09
C GLU A 50 11.80 8.42 -19.96
N ASN A 51 11.18 7.25 -20.14
CA ASN A 51 11.24 6.17 -19.16
C ASN A 51 12.51 5.32 -19.27
N VAL A 52 13.66 5.93 -18.99
CA VAL A 52 14.95 5.25 -18.87
C VAL A 52 15.30 4.98 -17.41
N GLU A 53 16.21 4.03 -17.18
CA GLU A 53 16.64 3.63 -15.83
C GLU A 53 17.12 4.83 -15.00
N GLU A 54 17.91 5.71 -15.59
CA GLU A 54 18.47 6.87 -14.90
C GLU A 54 17.38 7.85 -14.41
N ASN A 55 16.35 8.11 -15.22
CA ASN A 55 15.24 8.98 -14.81
C ASN A 55 14.42 8.35 -13.68
N ARG A 56 14.25 7.02 -13.68
CA ARG A 56 13.63 6.29 -12.57
C ARG A 56 14.50 6.38 -11.31
N ARG A 57 15.81 6.19 -11.43
CA ARG A 57 16.80 6.30 -10.34
C ARG A 57 16.80 7.69 -9.72
N LEU A 58 16.90 8.75 -10.53
CA LEU A 58 16.88 10.15 -10.08
C LEU A 58 15.59 10.48 -9.34
N TYR A 59 14.45 10.05 -9.85
CA TYR A 59 13.16 10.27 -9.19
C TYR A 59 13.08 9.55 -7.84
N ARG A 60 13.61 8.32 -7.73
CA ARG A 60 13.68 7.60 -6.46
C ARG A 60 14.66 8.23 -5.48
N GLN A 61 15.82 8.66 -5.95
CA GLN A 61 16.78 9.39 -5.13
C GLN A 61 16.16 10.67 -4.56
N LEU A 62 15.42 11.43 -5.38
CA LEU A 62 14.71 12.63 -4.94
C LEU A 62 13.84 12.34 -3.72
N LEU A 63 13.01 11.28 -3.79
CA LEU A 63 12.13 10.89 -2.69
C LEU A 63 12.90 10.39 -1.46
N PHE A 64 13.91 9.54 -1.64
CA PHE A 64 14.60 8.88 -0.52
C PHE A 64 15.62 9.78 0.19
N THR A 65 16.02 10.86 -0.46
CA THR A 65 16.92 11.88 0.09
C THR A 65 16.19 13.17 0.47
N ALA A 66 14.86 13.12 0.61
CA ALA A 66 14.05 14.25 1.03
C ALA A 66 14.18 14.51 2.54
N GLY A 67 15.13 15.34 2.94
CA GLY A 67 15.31 15.80 4.33
C GLY A 67 15.53 14.68 5.37
N ASP A 68 15.96 15.03 6.58
CA ASP A 68 16.03 14.06 7.69
C ASP A 68 14.68 13.90 8.40
N GLU A 69 13.82 14.89 8.26
CA GLU A 69 12.46 14.89 8.81
C GLU A 69 11.50 13.90 8.15
N MET A 70 11.83 13.35 6.98
CA MET A 70 11.06 12.24 6.38
C MET A 70 10.86 11.09 7.38
N SER A 71 11.85 10.79 8.21
CA SER A 71 11.80 9.73 9.23
C SER A 71 10.74 9.96 10.33
N LYS A 72 10.25 11.19 10.49
CA LYS A 72 9.15 11.54 11.41
C LYS A 72 7.80 11.08 10.88
N TYR A 73 7.65 10.97 9.56
CA TYR A 73 6.37 10.72 8.88
C TYR A 73 6.33 9.38 8.14
N ILE A 74 7.49 8.87 7.72
CA ILE A 74 7.64 7.64 6.96
C ILE A 74 8.40 6.62 7.80
N SER A 75 7.80 5.46 8.01
CA SER A 75 8.39 4.32 8.73
C SER A 75 8.93 3.27 7.78
N GLY A 76 8.37 3.17 6.57
CA GLY A 76 8.79 2.20 5.57
C GLY A 76 8.61 2.71 4.14
N VAL A 77 9.41 2.16 3.24
CA VAL A 77 9.33 2.44 1.80
C VAL A 77 9.24 1.12 1.04
N ILE A 78 8.20 0.96 0.23
CA ILE A 78 8.09 -0.18 -0.68
C ILE A 78 8.83 0.18 -1.96
N MET A 79 9.76 -0.67 -2.40
CA MET A 79 10.52 -0.50 -3.63
C MET A 79 10.18 -1.58 -4.65
N PHE A 80 10.42 -1.26 -5.91
CA PHE A 80 10.47 -2.23 -6.99
C PHE A 80 11.86 -2.88 -7.04
N HIS A 81 11.98 -4.05 -7.67
CA HIS A 81 13.24 -4.80 -7.73
C HIS A 81 14.42 -3.97 -8.27
N GLU A 82 14.20 -3.22 -9.36
CA GLU A 82 15.23 -2.33 -9.94
C GLU A 82 15.71 -1.30 -8.90
N THR A 83 14.79 -0.57 -8.27
CA THR A 83 15.10 0.43 -7.24
C THR A 83 15.80 -0.17 -6.02
N PHE A 84 15.46 -1.40 -5.64
CA PHE A 84 16.05 -2.06 -4.48
C PHE A 84 17.57 -2.22 -4.59
N TYR A 85 18.09 -2.34 -5.82
CA TYR A 85 19.53 -2.49 -6.10
C TYR A 85 20.18 -1.24 -6.71
N GLN A 86 19.43 -0.16 -6.88
CA GLN A 86 19.96 1.12 -7.33
C GLN A 86 20.71 1.88 -6.21
N LYS A 87 21.50 2.86 -6.64
CA LYS A 87 22.35 3.69 -5.78
C LYS A 87 22.06 5.17 -5.99
N GLY A 88 22.31 5.95 -4.95
CA GLY A 88 22.36 7.41 -5.05
C GLY A 88 23.62 7.89 -5.79
N ASP A 89 23.68 9.19 -6.09
CA ASP A 89 24.83 9.83 -6.74
C ASP A 89 26.14 9.68 -5.95
N ASP A 90 26.04 9.51 -4.63
CA ASP A 90 27.17 9.24 -3.74
C ASP A 90 27.63 7.76 -3.75
N GLY A 91 26.99 6.92 -4.56
CA GLY A 91 27.24 5.48 -4.63
C GLY A 91 26.61 4.66 -3.50
N THR A 92 25.92 5.29 -2.54
CA THR A 92 25.23 4.58 -1.45
C THR A 92 24.00 3.85 -1.98
N PRO A 93 23.81 2.55 -1.71
CA PRO A 93 22.59 1.83 -2.06
C PRO A 93 21.33 2.46 -1.43
N PHE A 94 20.21 2.51 -2.15
CA PHE A 94 18.97 3.11 -1.62
C PHE A 94 18.49 2.45 -0.33
N VAL A 95 18.64 1.13 -0.22
CA VAL A 95 18.39 0.38 1.03
C VAL A 95 19.13 0.99 2.21
N GLN A 96 20.43 1.31 2.05
CA GLN A 96 21.25 1.89 3.11
C GLN A 96 20.88 3.35 3.38
N ILE A 97 20.50 4.13 2.36
CA ILE A 97 20.00 5.50 2.54
C ILE A 97 18.77 5.51 3.47
N LEU A 98 17.83 4.60 3.25
CA LEU A 98 16.62 4.46 4.07
C LEU A 98 16.95 3.98 5.49
N GLN A 99 17.79 2.95 5.61
CA GLN A 99 18.20 2.41 6.92
C GLN A 99 18.91 3.45 7.79
N LYS A 100 19.79 4.29 7.20
CA LYS A 100 20.47 5.39 7.91
C LYS A 100 19.47 6.41 8.49
N LYS A 101 18.29 6.55 7.88
CA LYS A 101 17.20 7.42 8.36
C LYS A 101 16.23 6.69 9.31
N GLY A 102 16.47 5.43 9.64
CA GLY A 102 15.56 4.62 10.45
C GLY A 102 14.26 4.26 9.72
N ILE A 103 14.29 4.24 8.38
CA ILE A 103 13.15 3.87 7.52
C ILE A 103 13.37 2.45 7.03
N LEU A 104 12.36 1.60 7.23
CA LEU A 104 12.42 0.18 6.89
C LEU A 104 12.34 -0.01 5.36
N PRO A 105 13.29 -0.73 4.73
CA PRO A 105 13.19 -1.12 3.33
C PRO A 105 12.15 -2.22 3.14
N GLY A 106 11.23 -2.03 2.20
CA GLY A 106 10.25 -3.03 1.77
C GLY A 106 10.35 -3.33 0.28
N ILE A 107 9.86 -4.50 -0.13
CA ILE A 107 9.99 -4.97 -1.52
C ILE A 107 8.65 -5.46 -2.07
N LYS A 108 8.27 -5.02 -3.27
CA LYS A 108 7.17 -5.62 -4.03
C LYS A 108 7.63 -6.95 -4.62
N VAL A 109 6.92 -8.04 -4.32
CA VAL A 109 7.34 -9.39 -4.73
C VAL A 109 6.39 -10.07 -5.70
N ASP A 110 5.16 -9.59 -5.86
CA ASP A 110 4.24 -10.07 -6.89
C ASP A 110 4.73 -9.73 -8.30
N LYS A 111 4.40 -10.60 -9.27
CA LYS A 111 4.75 -10.48 -10.69
C LYS A 111 3.54 -10.04 -11.55
N GLY A 112 2.58 -9.33 -10.93
CA GLY A 112 1.44 -8.72 -11.61
C GLY A 112 0.20 -9.60 -11.71
N VAL A 113 -0.89 -8.97 -12.17
CA VAL A 113 -2.22 -9.58 -12.34
C VAL A 113 -2.28 -10.31 -13.67
N ILE A 114 -2.88 -11.50 -13.68
CA ILE A 114 -3.17 -12.30 -14.88
C ILE A 114 -4.68 -12.57 -14.97
N PRO A 115 -5.26 -12.63 -16.18
CA PRO A 115 -6.68 -12.92 -16.34
C PRO A 115 -7.07 -14.30 -15.80
N MET A 116 -8.25 -14.39 -15.20
CA MET A 116 -8.82 -15.66 -14.73
C MET A 116 -9.82 -16.19 -15.77
N ALA A 117 -9.46 -17.30 -16.44
CA ALA A 117 -10.31 -17.89 -17.48
C ALA A 117 -11.70 -18.27 -16.93
N GLY A 118 -12.75 -18.02 -17.71
CA GLY A 118 -14.13 -18.29 -17.31
C GLY A 118 -14.77 -17.24 -16.39
N THR A 119 -14.06 -16.16 -16.05
CA THR A 119 -14.60 -15.04 -15.26
C THR A 119 -14.88 -13.79 -16.10
N VAL A 120 -15.65 -12.84 -15.54
CA VAL A 120 -16.02 -11.59 -16.22
C VAL A 120 -15.02 -10.48 -15.91
N GLY A 121 -13.89 -10.50 -16.63
CA GLY A 121 -12.86 -9.45 -16.50
C GLY A 121 -12.18 -9.42 -15.13
N GLU A 122 -12.07 -10.58 -14.47
CA GLU A 122 -11.37 -10.75 -13.19
C GLU A 122 -9.98 -11.35 -13.43
N GLY A 123 -9.11 -11.25 -12.42
CA GLY A 123 -7.75 -11.78 -12.49
C GLY A 123 -7.24 -12.23 -11.13
N THR A 124 -6.28 -13.15 -11.15
CA THR A 124 -5.45 -13.50 -9.98
C THR A 124 -4.07 -12.87 -10.14
N THR A 125 -3.19 -13.00 -9.15
CA THR A 125 -1.84 -12.44 -9.19
C THR A 125 -0.81 -13.55 -9.18
N GLN A 126 0.20 -13.44 -10.04
CA GLN A 126 1.26 -14.44 -10.16
C GLN A 126 2.53 -14.03 -9.40
N GLY A 127 3.44 -14.99 -9.20
CA GLY A 127 4.79 -14.74 -8.69
C GLY A 127 5.25 -15.64 -7.53
N LEU A 128 4.54 -16.74 -7.27
CA LEU A 128 4.87 -17.66 -6.17
C LEU A 128 6.03 -18.61 -6.49
N ASP A 129 6.24 -18.93 -7.78
CA ASP A 129 7.13 -20.00 -8.25
C ASP A 129 8.54 -19.96 -7.66
N ASP A 130 9.14 -18.77 -7.58
CA ASP A 130 10.49 -18.52 -7.05
C ASP A 130 10.47 -17.65 -5.79
N LEU A 131 9.29 -17.44 -5.18
CA LEU A 131 9.10 -16.49 -4.08
C LEU A 131 9.94 -16.86 -2.85
N ASN A 132 10.06 -18.16 -2.54
CA ASN A 132 10.82 -18.64 -1.39
C ASN A 132 12.29 -18.16 -1.46
N SER A 133 12.98 -18.46 -2.56
CA SER A 133 14.37 -18.03 -2.78
C SER A 133 14.51 -16.51 -2.86
N ARG A 134 13.55 -15.83 -3.48
CA ARG A 134 13.54 -14.35 -3.57
C ARG A 134 13.39 -13.69 -2.21
N CYS A 135 12.49 -14.18 -1.35
CA CYS A 135 12.31 -13.67 0.01
C CYS A 135 13.59 -13.81 0.85
N ALA A 136 14.25 -14.97 0.79
CA ALA A 136 15.54 -15.18 1.47
C ALA A 136 16.59 -14.15 0.99
N GLN A 137 16.69 -13.96 -0.33
CA GLN A 137 17.64 -13.01 -0.91
C GLN A 137 17.31 -11.56 -0.52
N TYR A 138 16.06 -11.12 -0.63
CA TYR A 138 15.67 -9.77 -0.24
C TYR A 138 15.88 -9.50 1.27
N LYS A 139 15.62 -10.48 2.14
CA LYS A 139 15.91 -10.36 3.57
C LYS A 139 17.41 -10.16 3.81
N LYS A 140 18.25 -10.98 3.16
CA LYS A 140 19.72 -10.84 3.20
C LYS A 140 20.18 -9.47 2.71
N ASP A 141 19.52 -8.95 1.68
CA ASP A 141 19.83 -7.65 1.08
C ASP A 141 19.19 -6.46 1.82
N GLY A 142 18.51 -6.69 2.94
CA GLY A 142 18.08 -5.65 3.89
C GLY A 142 16.58 -5.36 3.95
N ALA A 143 15.75 -6.04 3.15
CA ALA A 143 14.30 -5.90 3.22
C ALA A 143 13.77 -6.41 4.57
N GLN A 144 12.79 -5.71 5.13
CA GLN A 144 12.14 -6.10 6.39
C GLN A 144 10.68 -6.51 6.18
N PHE A 145 10.08 -6.08 5.08
CA PHE A 145 8.70 -6.39 4.74
C PHE A 145 8.53 -6.51 3.23
N ALA A 146 7.44 -7.16 2.82
CA ALA A 146 7.11 -7.37 1.43
C ALA A 146 5.70 -6.82 1.13
N LYS A 147 5.40 -6.65 -0.15
CA LYS A 147 4.06 -6.29 -0.63
C LYS A 147 3.63 -7.21 -1.78
N TRP A 148 2.37 -7.64 -1.73
CA TRP A 148 1.72 -8.38 -2.82
C TRP A 148 0.33 -7.83 -3.07
N ARG A 149 0.10 -7.33 -4.29
CA ARG A 149 -1.17 -6.73 -4.69
C ARG A 149 -2.03 -7.72 -5.45
N CYS A 150 -3.26 -7.92 -4.99
CA CYS A 150 -4.34 -8.55 -5.75
C CYS A 150 -5.47 -7.55 -6.00
N VAL A 151 -6.35 -7.87 -6.95
CA VAL A 151 -7.36 -6.94 -7.45
C VAL A 151 -8.73 -7.60 -7.59
N HIS A 152 -9.74 -7.04 -6.95
CA HIS A 152 -11.15 -7.34 -7.15
C HIS A 152 -11.84 -6.21 -7.92
N LYS A 153 -12.83 -6.55 -8.73
CA LYS A 153 -13.66 -5.57 -9.46
C LYS A 153 -15.10 -5.64 -9.00
N ILE A 154 -15.69 -4.50 -8.65
CA ILE A 154 -17.12 -4.41 -8.37
C ILE A 154 -17.88 -4.29 -9.70
N GLY A 155 -18.81 -5.21 -9.91
CA GLY A 155 -19.73 -5.21 -11.03
C GLY A 155 -21.08 -5.80 -10.65
N ALA A 156 -21.91 -6.06 -11.66
CA ALA A 156 -23.21 -6.71 -11.47
C ALA A 156 -23.04 -8.13 -10.89
N THR A 157 -22.05 -8.87 -11.38
CA THR A 157 -21.76 -10.27 -11.00
C THR A 157 -20.37 -10.47 -10.39
N THR A 158 -19.57 -9.41 -10.28
CA THR A 158 -18.21 -9.46 -9.71
C THR A 158 -18.13 -8.66 -8.38
N PRO A 159 -17.26 -9.05 -7.44
CA PRO A 159 -16.34 -10.19 -7.53
C PRO A 159 -17.07 -11.54 -7.46
N SER A 160 -16.67 -12.49 -8.30
CA SER A 160 -17.23 -13.84 -8.29
C SER A 160 -16.71 -14.64 -7.10
N HIS A 161 -17.40 -15.74 -6.75
CA HIS A 161 -16.90 -16.66 -5.73
C HIS A 161 -15.50 -17.21 -6.06
N MET A 162 -15.25 -17.53 -7.34
CA MET A 162 -13.95 -18.00 -7.79
C MET A 162 -12.85 -16.96 -7.51
N ALA A 163 -13.09 -15.68 -7.85
CA ALA A 163 -12.14 -14.60 -7.58
C ALA A 163 -11.92 -14.37 -6.08
N LEU A 164 -12.99 -14.45 -5.26
CA LEU A 164 -12.89 -14.33 -3.81
C LEU A 164 -11.99 -15.41 -3.19
N VAL A 165 -12.14 -16.67 -3.63
CA VAL A 165 -11.34 -17.80 -3.12
C VAL A 165 -9.89 -17.70 -3.61
N GLU A 166 -9.67 -17.62 -4.92
CA GLU A 166 -8.32 -17.66 -5.50
C GLU A 166 -7.43 -16.51 -5.03
N ILE A 167 -7.98 -15.28 -4.95
CA ILE A 167 -7.21 -14.13 -4.46
C ILE A 167 -6.86 -14.30 -2.97
N ALA A 168 -7.78 -14.80 -2.15
CA ALA A 168 -7.50 -15.06 -0.74
C ALA A 168 -6.41 -16.14 -0.58
N GLU A 169 -6.49 -17.22 -1.34
CA GLU A 169 -5.52 -18.33 -1.33
C GLU A 169 -4.12 -17.89 -1.78
N VAL A 170 -4.00 -17.09 -2.84
CA VAL A 170 -2.69 -16.62 -3.31
C VAL A 170 -2.05 -15.65 -2.31
N LEU A 171 -2.84 -14.76 -1.69
CA LEU A 171 -2.36 -13.86 -0.63
C LEU A 171 -1.89 -14.63 0.59
N ALA A 172 -2.59 -15.70 0.98
CA ALA A 172 -2.22 -16.54 2.11
C ALA A 172 -0.92 -17.32 1.86
N ARG A 173 -0.76 -17.91 0.67
CA ARG A 173 0.50 -18.56 0.25
C ARG A 173 1.68 -17.57 0.25
N TYR A 174 1.47 -16.39 -0.31
CA TYR A 174 2.47 -15.31 -0.30
C TYR A 174 2.88 -14.94 1.14
N ALA A 175 1.91 -14.72 2.02
CA ALA A 175 2.15 -14.30 3.39
C ALA A 175 2.92 -15.37 4.19
N SER A 176 2.52 -16.64 4.06
CA SER A 176 3.21 -17.77 4.69
C SER A 176 4.69 -17.86 4.26
N ILE A 177 4.97 -17.75 2.95
CA ILE A 177 6.34 -17.78 2.42
C ILE A 177 7.16 -16.59 2.93
N CYS A 178 6.59 -15.38 3.02
CA CYS A 178 7.31 -14.22 3.55
C CYS A 178 7.73 -14.41 5.01
N GLN A 179 6.84 -14.93 5.84
CA GLN A 179 7.10 -15.11 7.27
C GLN A 179 8.19 -16.15 7.54
N GLN A 180 8.28 -17.21 6.73
CA GLN A 180 9.38 -18.20 6.80
C GLN A 180 10.77 -17.56 6.63
N HIS A 181 10.84 -16.44 5.91
CA HIS A 181 12.07 -15.70 5.62
C HIS A 181 12.21 -14.40 6.40
N GLY A 182 11.43 -14.23 7.49
CA GLY A 182 11.53 -13.05 8.36
C GLY A 182 11.10 -11.74 7.69
N LEU A 183 10.24 -11.80 6.67
CA LEU A 183 9.63 -10.63 6.04
C LEU A 183 8.18 -10.49 6.50
N VAL A 184 7.80 -9.31 6.99
CA VAL A 184 6.40 -8.98 7.27
C VAL A 184 5.63 -8.85 5.94
N PRO A 185 4.60 -9.66 5.66
CA PRO A 185 3.79 -9.49 4.46
C PRO A 185 2.75 -8.38 4.64
N ILE A 186 2.74 -7.44 3.70
CA ILE A 186 1.62 -6.53 3.48
C ILE A 186 0.64 -7.21 2.52
N VAL A 187 -0.51 -7.60 3.04
CA VAL A 187 -1.59 -8.27 2.32
C VAL A 187 -2.48 -7.21 1.68
N GLU A 188 -2.47 -7.09 0.34
CA GLU A 188 -3.19 -6.05 -0.41
C GLU A 188 -4.30 -6.64 -1.31
N PRO A 189 -5.50 -6.93 -0.76
CA PRO A 189 -6.69 -7.32 -1.54
C PRO A 189 -7.45 -6.07 -2.01
N GLU A 190 -6.92 -5.35 -3.00
CA GLU A 190 -7.52 -4.10 -3.48
C GLU A 190 -8.86 -4.37 -4.17
N THR A 191 -9.93 -3.71 -3.72
CA THR A 191 -11.16 -3.58 -4.51
C THR A 191 -11.07 -2.28 -5.33
N LEU A 192 -11.11 -2.41 -6.66
CA LEU A 192 -11.00 -1.26 -7.56
C LEU A 192 -12.18 -0.30 -7.38
N PRO A 193 -11.95 1.01 -7.50
CA PRO A 193 -13.01 2.01 -7.41
C PRO A 193 -13.76 2.19 -8.75
N ASP A 194 -13.43 1.41 -9.79
CA ASP A 194 -14.14 1.44 -11.07
C ASP A 194 -15.62 1.03 -10.90
N GLY A 195 -16.54 1.82 -11.45
CA GLY A 195 -17.96 1.58 -11.53
C GLY A 195 -18.83 2.73 -11.01
N GLU A 196 -20.15 2.53 -11.13
CA GLU A 196 -21.19 3.46 -10.64
C GLU A 196 -21.79 2.99 -9.30
N HIS A 197 -21.11 2.09 -8.59
CA HIS A 197 -21.61 1.52 -7.34
C HIS A 197 -21.60 2.56 -6.21
N ASP A 198 -22.59 2.47 -5.31
CA ASP A 198 -22.65 3.33 -4.14
C ASP A 198 -21.71 2.87 -3.01
N LEU A 199 -21.63 3.68 -1.94
CA LEU A 199 -20.83 3.40 -0.76
C LEU A 199 -21.22 2.06 -0.09
N HIS A 200 -22.51 1.75 -0.03
CA HIS A 200 -23.01 0.55 0.64
C HIS A 200 -22.56 -0.72 -0.10
N ARG A 201 -22.62 -0.71 -1.43
CA ARG A 201 -22.11 -1.80 -2.26
C ARG A 201 -20.61 -1.99 -2.06
N CYS A 202 -19.83 -0.91 -2.03
CA CYS A 202 -18.38 -0.99 -1.76
C CYS A 202 -18.09 -1.57 -0.37
N GLN A 203 -18.81 -1.11 0.67
CA GLN A 203 -18.68 -1.63 2.02
C GLN A 203 -19.00 -3.13 2.06
N LYS A 204 -20.10 -3.56 1.43
CA LYS A 204 -20.49 -4.98 1.45
C LYS A 204 -19.50 -5.88 0.73
N VAL A 205 -18.96 -5.43 -0.40
CA VAL A 205 -17.92 -6.17 -1.13
C VAL A 205 -16.63 -6.22 -0.33
N THR A 206 -16.23 -5.11 0.31
CA THR A 206 -15.04 -5.07 1.17
C THR A 206 -15.17 -6.04 2.34
N GLU A 207 -16.33 -6.10 3.00
CA GLU A 207 -16.59 -7.08 4.06
C GLU A 207 -16.44 -8.53 3.56
N LEU A 208 -16.97 -8.84 2.36
CA LEU A 208 -16.82 -10.17 1.76
C LEU A 208 -15.36 -10.49 1.45
N VAL A 209 -14.66 -9.62 0.72
CA VAL A 209 -13.25 -9.79 0.35
C VAL A 209 -12.37 -10.02 1.58
N LEU A 210 -12.53 -9.19 2.62
CA LEU A 210 -11.74 -9.33 3.85
C LEU A 210 -12.09 -10.61 4.63
N SER A 211 -13.35 -11.03 4.66
CA SER A 211 -13.74 -12.28 5.32
C SER A 211 -13.08 -13.52 4.68
N TYR A 212 -13.02 -13.58 3.34
CA TYR A 212 -12.31 -14.64 2.62
C TYR A 212 -10.81 -14.55 2.86
N THR A 213 -10.25 -13.33 2.80
CA THR A 213 -8.82 -13.08 3.02
C THR A 213 -8.38 -13.60 4.39
N TYR A 214 -9.04 -13.20 5.48
CA TYR A 214 -8.63 -13.65 6.82
C TYR A 214 -8.90 -15.12 7.07
N LYS A 215 -9.95 -15.71 6.47
CA LYS A 215 -10.15 -17.16 6.51
C LYS A 215 -8.97 -17.90 5.88
N ALA A 216 -8.53 -17.49 4.69
CA ALA A 216 -7.38 -18.10 4.02
C ALA A 216 -6.07 -17.87 4.80
N LEU A 217 -5.84 -16.68 5.35
CA LEU A 217 -4.66 -16.43 6.20
C LEU A 217 -4.62 -17.38 7.40
N ILE A 218 -5.75 -17.63 8.05
CA ILE A 218 -5.85 -18.57 9.18
C ILE A 218 -5.61 -20.02 8.71
N ASP A 219 -6.19 -20.42 7.58
CA ASP A 219 -6.04 -21.76 7.02
C ASP A 219 -4.59 -22.07 6.64
N HIS A 220 -3.83 -21.07 6.20
CA HIS A 220 -2.39 -21.17 5.90
C HIS A 220 -1.50 -20.88 7.11
N HIS A 221 -2.09 -20.81 8.31
CA HIS A 221 -1.40 -20.61 9.59
C HIS A 221 -0.61 -19.30 9.69
N VAL A 222 -0.98 -18.27 8.92
CA VAL A 222 -0.28 -16.98 8.92
C VAL A 222 -0.38 -16.34 10.30
N TYR A 223 0.76 -15.93 10.84
CA TYR A 223 0.86 -15.29 12.14
C TYR A 223 0.49 -13.80 12.04
N LEU A 224 -0.74 -13.45 12.42
CA LEU A 224 -1.36 -12.16 12.10
C LEU A 224 -0.64 -10.95 12.73
N GLU A 225 -0.09 -11.09 13.92
CA GLU A 225 0.69 -10.05 14.61
C GLU A 225 1.98 -9.68 13.85
N GLY A 226 2.41 -10.53 12.91
CA GLY A 226 3.52 -10.31 12.00
C GLY A 226 3.08 -9.97 10.57
N THR A 227 1.89 -9.40 10.38
CA THR A 227 1.35 -8.98 9.07
C THR A 227 0.91 -7.51 9.09
N LEU A 228 0.60 -6.94 7.93
CA LEU A 228 -0.19 -5.71 7.81
C LEU A 228 -1.23 -5.88 6.70
N LEU A 229 -2.38 -5.22 6.85
CA LEU A 229 -3.41 -5.17 5.81
C LEU A 229 -3.30 -3.87 5.01
N LYS A 230 -3.34 -3.95 3.68
CA LYS A 230 -3.43 -2.80 2.77
C LYS A 230 -4.72 -2.88 1.95
N PRO A 231 -5.86 -2.44 2.52
CA PRO A 231 -7.13 -2.49 1.82
C PRO A 231 -7.40 -1.16 1.10
N ASN A 232 -8.38 -1.16 0.20
CA ASN A 232 -9.06 0.07 -0.20
C ASN A 232 -9.84 0.68 0.98
N MET A 233 -10.04 1.99 0.95
CA MET A 233 -11.10 2.62 1.74
C MET A 233 -12.46 2.24 1.12
N CYS A 234 -13.53 2.19 1.92
CA CYS A 234 -14.88 2.03 1.41
C CYS A 234 -15.35 3.37 0.83
N MET A 235 -15.48 3.45 -0.49
CA MET A 235 -15.88 4.66 -1.21
C MET A 235 -16.85 4.30 -2.33
N PRO A 236 -17.72 5.23 -2.78
CA PRO A 236 -18.45 5.04 -4.01
C PRO A 236 -17.50 4.87 -5.20
N GLY A 237 -18.00 4.23 -6.25
CA GLY A 237 -17.25 4.07 -7.48
C GLY A 237 -17.00 5.42 -8.17
N MET A 238 -15.94 5.51 -8.97
CA MET A 238 -15.49 6.75 -9.60
C MET A 238 -16.47 7.33 -10.61
N GLN A 239 -17.46 6.54 -11.07
CA GLN A 239 -18.53 7.01 -11.95
C GLN A 239 -19.85 7.25 -11.20
N TYR A 240 -19.90 7.00 -9.88
CA TYR A 240 -21.09 7.27 -9.06
C TYR A 240 -21.45 8.75 -9.10
N LYS A 241 -22.74 9.06 -9.27
CA LYS A 241 -23.25 10.44 -9.42
C LYS A 241 -23.79 11.04 -8.12
N GLY A 242 -23.94 10.24 -7.07
CA GLY A 242 -24.36 10.73 -5.77
C GLY A 242 -23.21 11.38 -4.98
N GLN A 243 -23.55 12.04 -3.88
CA GLN A 243 -22.58 12.63 -2.96
C GLN A 243 -22.22 11.64 -1.86
N CYS A 244 -21.00 11.75 -1.35
CA CYS A 244 -20.52 10.98 -0.22
C CYS A 244 -19.54 11.84 0.57
N SER A 245 -19.80 12.01 1.87
CA SER A 245 -18.92 12.78 2.75
C SER A 245 -17.71 11.94 3.21
N HIS A 246 -16.65 12.61 3.65
CA HIS A 246 -15.49 11.92 4.26
C HIS A 246 -15.89 11.16 5.53
N GLU A 247 -16.87 11.67 6.27
CA GLU A 247 -17.44 11.04 7.47
C GLU A 247 -18.20 9.76 7.14
N ASP A 248 -18.92 9.73 6.01
CA ASP A 248 -19.59 8.51 5.53
C ASP A 248 -18.57 7.46 5.08
N ILE A 249 -17.54 7.86 4.34
CA ILE A 249 -16.40 7.00 3.94
C ILE A 249 -15.73 6.42 5.19
N ALA A 250 -15.46 7.26 6.20
CA ALA A 250 -14.85 6.85 7.44
C ALA A 250 -15.71 5.83 8.20
N ARG A 251 -17.01 6.11 8.35
CA ARG A 251 -17.96 5.21 9.00
C ARG A 251 -18.02 3.85 8.30
N ALA A 252 -18.18 3.85 6.98
CA ALA A 252 -18.25 2.61 6.19
C ALA A 252 -16.96 1.80 6.28
N THR A 253 -15.81 2.48 6.14
CA THR A 253 -14.49 1.85 6.21
C THR A 253 -14.23 1.23 7.57
N VAL A 254 -14.40 1.99 8.66
CA VAL A 254 -14.17 1.46 10.02
C VAL A 254 -15.15 0.33 10.34
N THR A 255 -16.41 0.45 9.93
CA THR A 255 -17.42 -0.61 10.13
C THR A 255 -17.04 -1.91 9.40
N ALA A 256 -16.58 -1.82 8.14
CA ALA A 256 -16.14 -3.00 7.38
C ALA A 256 -14.95 -3.69 8.07
N LEU A 257 -13.97 -2.92 8.55
CA LEU A 257 -12.81 -3.45 9.26
C LEU A 257 -13.22 -4.09 10.60
N GLN A 258 -14.07 -3.44 11.40
CA GLN A 258 -14.60 -3.97 12.66
C GLN A 258 -15.29 -5.32 12.51
N ARG A 259 -15.92 -5.57 11.36
CA ARG A 259 -16.66 -6.80 11.07
C ARG A 259 -15.78 -7.95 10.58
N THR A 260 -14.54 -7.69 10.16
CA THR A 260 -13.77 -8.67 9.37
C THR A 260 -12.31 -8.83 9.77
N VAL A 261 -11.68 -7.80 10.32
CA VAL A 261 -10.26 -7.83 10.67
C VAL A 261 -10.10 -8.37 12.10
N PRO A 262 -9.29 -9.41 12.35
CA PRO A 262 -8.98 -9.85 13.70
C PRO A 262 -8.13 -8.82 14.46
N VAL A 263 -8.37 -8.67 15.77
CA VAL A 263 -7.64 -7.71 16.63
C VAL A 263 -6.13 -7.98 16.75
N ALA A 264 -5.67 -9.17 16.37
CA ALA A 264 -4.27 -9.56 16.37
C ALA A 264 -3.43 -8.84 15.30
N VAL A 265 -4.06 -8.32 14.24
CA VAL A 265 -3.34 -7.54 13.23
C VAL A 265 -2.76 -6.27 13.91
N PRO A 266 -1.53 -5.82 13.65
CA PRO A 266 -1.01 -4.60 14.26
C PRO A 266 -1.56 -3.33 13.63
N GLY A 267 -1.79 -3.34 12.32
CA GLY A 267 -2.22 -2.15 11.60
C GLY A 267 -2.75 -2.37 10.19
N VAL A 268 -3.50 -1.37 9.74
CA VAL A 268 -4.08 -1.22 8.41
C VAL A 268 -3.40 -0.02 7.74
N VAL A 269 -2.80 -0.26 6.59
CA VAL A 269 -2.02 0.72 5.82
C VAL A 269 -2.73 1.01 4.50
N PHE A 270 -3.72 1.89 4.49
CA PHE A 270 -4.60 2.10 3.34
C PHE A 270 -3.86 2.43 2.04
N LEU A 271 -4.31 1.86 0.93
CA LEU A 271 -3.98 2.37 -0.40
C LEU A 271 -4.82 3.61 -0.71
N SER A 272 -4.28 4.57 -1.46
CA SER A 272 -5.03 5.76 -1.87
C SER A 272 -5.92 5.51 -3.09
N GLY A 273 -5.66 4.46 -3.86
CA GLY A 273 -6.36 4.20 -5.12
C GLY A 273 -6.21 5.40 -6.08
N GLY A 274 -7.32 5.83 -6.67
CA GLY A 274 -7.41 7.01 -7.55
C GLY A 274 -7.71 8.34 -6.84
N GLN A 275 -7.75 8.39 -5.51
CA GLN A 275 -8.02 9.62 -4.77
C GLN A 275 -6.98 10.71 -5.08
N SER A 276 -7.41 11.98 -5.00
CA SER A 276 -6.48 13.11 -4.95
C SER A 276 -5.57 13.03 -3.72
N GLU A 277 -4.48 13.78 -3.70
CA GLU A 277 -3.61 13.82 -2.52
C GLU A 277 -4.36 14.36 -1.29
N GLU A 278 -5.23 15.35 -1.50
CA GLU A 278 -6.02 15.95 -0.43
C GLU A 278 -7.13 15.03 0.06
N ASP A 279 -7.90 14.41 -0.84
CA ASP A 279 -8.99 13.49 -0.45
C ASP A 279 -8.45 12.27 0.32
N ALA A 280 -7.32 11.71 -0.12
CA ALA A 280 -6.69 10.60 0.58
C ALA A 280 -6.29 10.97 2.03
N THR A 281 -6.01 12.25 2.27
CA THR A 281 -5.64 12.78 3.59
C THR A 281 -6.87 13.06 4.43
N LEU A 282 -7.88 13.72 3.85
CA LEU A 282 -9.14 14.02 4.51
C LEU A 282 -9.87 12.74 4.91
N ASN A 283 -9.92 11.74 4.03
CA ASN A 283 -10.50 10.43 4.34
C ASN A 283 -9.73 9.70 5.45
N LEU A 284 -8.40 9.68 5.39
CA LEU A 284 -7.60 9.07 6.47
C LEU A 284 -7.80 9.79 7.81
N ASN A 285 -7.92 11.11 7.79
CA ASN A 285 -8.20 11.92 8.96
C ASN A 285 -9.58 11.59 9.55
N ALA A 286 -10.61 11.57 8.70
CA ALA A 286 -11.97 11.22 9.10
C ALA A 286 -12.04 9.78 9.66
N ILE A 287 -11.32 8.82 9.06
CA ILE A 287 -11.20 7.43 9.56
C ILE A 287 -10.64 7.40 10.98
N ASN A 288 -9.61 8.21 11.28
CA ASN A 288 -9.02 8.25 12.61
C ASN A 288 -9.87 9.04 13.62
N GLN A 289 -10.62 10.05 13.18
CA GLN A 289 -11.57 10.80 14.00
C GLN A 289 -12.87 10.04 14.27
N PHE A 290 -13.23 9.07 13.43
CA PHE A 290 -14.50 8.34 13.55
C PHE A 290 -14.65 7.68 14.94
N PRO A 291 -15.76 7.94 15.67
CA PRO A 291 -15.97 7.36 16.98
C PRO A 291 -16.24 5.85 16.88
N GLY A 292 -15.45 5.04 17.58
CA GLY A 292 -15.59 3.58 17.58
C GLY A 292 -14.30 2.84 17.90
N LYS A 293 -14.43 1.55 18.19
CA LYS A 293 -13.30 0.65 18.50
C LYS A 293 -12.42 0.50 17.25
N LYS A 294 -11.15 0.89 17.37
CA LYS A 294 -10.13 0.74 16.33
C LYS A 294 -8.91 0.09 16.98
N PRO A 295 -8.91 -1.23 17.19
CA PRO A 295 -7.83 -1.92 17.92
C PRO A 295 -6.53 -2.02 17.11
N TRP A 296 -6.55 -1.60 15.85
CA TRP A 296 -5.41 -1.53 14.93
C TRP A 296 -4.93 -0.09 14.75
N ALA A 297 -3.66 0.09 14.43
CA ALA A 297 -3.23 1.36 13.84
C ALA A 297 -3.88 1.55 12.46
N LEU A 298 -4.44 2.73 12.18
CA LEU A 298 -5.01 3.09 10.88
C LEU A 298 -4.15 4.18 10.22
N THR A 299 -3.32 3.79 9.25
CA THR A 299 -2.35 4.68 8.60
C THR A 299 -2.35 4.48 7.07
N PHE A 300 -1.38 5.06 6.38
CA PHE A 300 -1.28 5.10 4.92
C PHE A 300 -0.17 4.20 4.37
N SER A 301 -0.40 3.65 3.18
CA SER A 301 0.63 3.14 2.25
C SER A 301 0.39 3.74 0.87
N TYR A 302 0.86 4.97 0.68
CA TYR A 302 0.48 5.81 -0.44
C TYR A 302 1.58 5.90 -1.49
N GLY A 303 1.17 5.74 -2.75
CA GLY A 303 2.01 6.02 -3.92
C GLY A 303 1.65 7.39 -4.47
N ARG A 304 0.68 7.44 -5.38
CA ARG A 304 0.17 8.68 -6.01
C ARG A 304 -0.14 9.79 -5.00
N ALA A 305 -0.83 9.48 -3.89
CA ALA A 305 -1.21 10.47 -2.87
C ALA A 305 -0.04 11.08 -2.04
N LEU A 306 1.19 10.58 -2.21
CA LEU A 306 2.41 11.19 -1.66
C LEU A 306 3.31 11.80 -2.73
N GLN A 307 3.06 11.47 -4.01
CA GLN A 307 4.04 11.66 -5.08
C GLN A 307 3.57 12.63 -6.17
N ALA A 308 2.27 12.86 -6.34
CA ALA A 308 1.75 13.59 -7.48
C ALA A 308 2.27 15.03 -7.53
N SER A 309 2.19 15.77 -6.42
CA SER A 309 2.73 17.13 -6.33
C SER A 309 4.26 17.15 -6.43
N ALA A 310 4.95 16.15 -5.87
CA ALA A 310 6.42 16.07 -5.95
C ALA A 310 6.89 15.84 -7.40
N LEU A 311 6.25 14.93 -8.12
CA LEU A 311 6.54 14.64 -9.52
C LEU A 311 6.25 15.85 -10.42
N ALA A 312 5.12 16.52 -10.19
CA ALA A 312 4.75 17.73 -10.91
C ALA A 312 5.73 18.89 -10.65
N ALA A 313 6.14 19.09 -9.39
CA ALA A 313 7.13 20.10 -9.02
C ALA A 313 8.51 19.81 -9.63
N TRP A 314 8.93 18.54 -9.65
CA TRP A 314 10.20 18.14 -10.24
C TRP A 314 10.24 18.39 -11.74
N GLY A 315 9.22 17.89 -12.48
CA GLY A 315 9.13 18.05 -13.93
C GLY A 315 10.34 17.52 -14.71
N GLY A 316 11.13 16.62 -14.13
CA GLY A 316 12.34 16.07 -14.74
C GLY A 316 13.57 16.98 -14.72
N LYS A 317 13.52 18.12 -14.00
CA LYS A 317 14.56 19.15 -14.03
C LYS A 317 15.39 19.18 -12.74
N ALA A 318 16.71 19.26 -12.87
CA ALA A 318 17.63 19.21 -11.72
C ALA A 318 17.45 20.41 -10.78
N GLU A 319 17.21 21.60 -11.33
CA GLU A 319 16.95 22.83 -10.59
C GLU A 319 15.69 22.77 -9.70
N ASN A 320 14.77 21.84 -9.99
CA ASN A 320 13.50 21.70 -9.27
C ASN A 320 13.52 20.62 -8.17
N ILE A 321 14.65 19.94 -7.94
CA ILE A 321 14.75 18.84 -6.97
C ILE A 321 14.33 19.30 -5.56
N GLN A 322 14.73 20.50 -5.14
CA GLN A 322 14.41 20.99 -3.81
C GLN A 322 12.90 21.26 -3.65
N ALA A 323 12.26 21.90 -4.62
CA ALA A 323 10.82 22.15 -4.61
C ALA A 323 10.01 20.83 -4.57
N ALA A 324 10.47 19.81 -5.28
CA ALA A 324 9.85 18.50 -5.28
C ALA A 324 9.99 17.76 -3.94
N LYS A 325 11.17 17.84 -3.30
CA LYS A 325 11.38 17.30 -1.95
C LYS A 325 10.46 17.96 -0.93
N GLU A 326 10.31 19.28 -0.99
CA GLU A 326 9.40 20.04 -0.12
C GLU A 326 7.94 19.65 -0.34
N ALA A 327 7.51 19.48 -1.59
CA ALA A 327 6.15 19.02 -1.92
C ALA A 327 5.88 17.61 -1.35
N PHE A 328 6.84 16.69 -1.49
CA PHE A 328 6.75 15.35 -0.89
C PHE A 328 6.65 15.42 0.65
N LEU A 329 7.51 16.19 1.31
CA LEU A 329 7.54 16.31 2.77
C LEU A 329 6.27 16.95 3.32
N LYS A 330 5.73 17.97 2.63
CA LYS A 330 4.44 18.57 2.97
C LYS A 330 3.33 17.53 2.95
N ARG A 331 3.31 16.65 1.93
CA ARG A 331 2.33 15.56 1.86
C ARG A 331 2.56 14.49 2.91
N ALA A 332 3.81 14.14 3.21
CA ALA A 332 4.14 13.18 4.26
C ALA A 332 3.68 13.68 5.65
N GLN A 333 3.93 14.96 5.97
CA GLN A 333 3.49 15.59 7.22
C GLN A 333 1.97 15.65 7.33
N ALA A 334 1.27 16.03 6.26
CA ALA A 334 -0.19 16.10 6.27
C ALA A 334 -0.83 14.72 6.49
N ASN A 335 -0.28 13.66 5.88
CA ASN A 335 -0.74 12.28 6.13
C ASN A 335 -0.35 11.77 7.54
N SER A 336 0.78 12.21 8.09
CA SER A 336 1.16 11.97 9.48
C SER A 336 0.12 12.55 10.45
N LEU A 337 -0.31 13.80 10.24
CA LEU A 337 -1.37 14.44 11.02
C LEU A 337 -2.73 13.77 10.83
N ALA A 338 -3.06 13.35 9.60
CA ALA A 338 -4.31 12.64 9.31
C ALA A 338 -4.40 11.29 10.03
N ARG A 339 -3.27 10.58 10.13
CA ARG A 339 -3.16 9.35 10.93
C ARG A 339 -3.42 9.59 12.42
N GLU A 340 -3.19 10.80 12.93
CA GLU A 340 -3.54 11.18 14.31
C GLU A 340 -4.95 11.76 14.46
N GLY A 341 -5.70 11.92 13.36
CA GLY A 341 -6.99 12.62 13.38
C GLY A 341 -6.87 14.12 13.64
N LYS A 342 -5.71 14.72 13.33
CA LYS A 342 -5.38 16.14 13.63
C LYS A 342 -5.13 16.98 12.38
N TYR A 343 -5.39 16.44 11.18
CA TYR A 343 -5.25 17.22 9.97
C TYR A 343 -6.42 18.21 9.82
N ALA A 344 -6.11 19.51 9.76
CA ALA A 344 -7.09 20.59 9.74
C ALA A 344 -7.35 21.16 8.31
N GLY A 345 -6.87 20.48 7.26
CA GLY A 345 -6.88 21.02 5.90
C GLY A 345 -5.74 22.01 5.63
N GLY A 346 -5.63 22.48 4.38
CA GLY A 346 -4.72 23.57 4.00
C GLY A 346 -3.39 23.16 3.37
N ALA A 347 -3.13 21.86 3.18
CA ALA A 347 -2.01 21.41 2.35
C ALA A 347 -2.32 21.44 0.84
N SER A 348 -3.54 21.77 0.43
CA SER A 348 -4.01 21.76 -0.96
C SER A 348 -3.33 22.83 -1.82
N SER A 349 -2.44 22.39 -2.71
CA SER A 349 -2.11 23.13 -3.94
C SER A 349 -3.08 22.71 -5.06
N GLY A 350 -3.11 23.44 -6.19
CA GLY A 350 -3.92 23.06 -7.34
C GLY A 350 -3.62 21.64 -7.86
N ALA A 351 -2.37 21.16 -7.71
CA ALA A 351 -1.97 19.79 -8.05
C ALA A 351 -2.48 18.76 -7.05
N ALA A 352 -2.50 19.08 -5.75
CA ALA A 352 -2.96 18.18 -4.70
C ALA A 352 -4.45 17.85 -4.76
N ALA A 353 -5.26 18.71 -5.38
CA ALA A 353 -6.70 18.54 -5.57
C ALA A 353 -7.08 17.75 -6.84
N GLN A 354 -6.11 17.41 -7.71
CA GLN A 354 -6.41 16.70 -8.95
C GLN A 354 -6.83 15.25 -8.68
N ASN A 355 -7.89 14.79 -9.35
CA ASN A 355 -8.29 13.39 -9.32
C ASN A 355 -7.20 12.53 -9.98
N LEU A 356 -6.67 11.55 -9.26
CA LEU A 356 -5.56 10.70 -9.69
C LEU A 356 -6.03 9.37 -10.28
N TYR A 357 -7.33 9.21 -10.51
CA TYR A 357 -7.95 8.01 -11.08
C TYR A 357 -7.46 7.73 -12.50
N VAL A 358 -7.18 6.45 -12.75
CA VAL A 358 -6.88 5.90 -14.07
C VAL A 358 -7.82 4.73 -14.26
N ALA A 359 -8.69 4.81 -15.27
CA ALA A 359 -9.68 3.77 -15.53
C ALA A 359 -9.01 2.44 -15.90
N ASN A 360 -9.56 1.34 -15.38
CA ASN A 360 -9.06 -0.02 -15.58
C ASN A 360 -7.56 -0.17 -15.25
N HIS A 361 -7.11 0.46 -14.16
CA HIS A 361 -5.75 0.30 -13.60
C HIS A 361 -5.57 -1.07 -12.92
N ALA A 362 -5.93 -2.13 -13.65
CA ALA A 362 -5.59 -3.53 -13.36
C ALA A 362 -4.28 -3.93 -14.07
N TYR A 363 -3.89 -3.18 -15.11
CA TYR A 363 -2.73 -3.41 -16.00
C TYR A 363 -1.74 -2.25 -15.94
#